data_AF-A0A2T7HET4-F1
#
_entry.id   AF-A0A2T7HET4-F1
#
_cell.length_a   1.000
_cell.length_b   1.000
_cell.length_c   1.000
_cell.angle_alpha   90.00
_cell.angle_beta   90.00
_cell.angle_gamma   90.00
#
_symmetry.space_group_name_H-M   'P 1'
#
loop_
_entity.id
_entity.type
_entity.pdbx_description
1 polymer ?
#
loop_
_entity_poly.entity_id
_entity_poly.type
_entity_poly.pdbx_seq_one_letter_code
_entity_poly.pdbx_strand_id
1 'polypeptide(L)' 'MPPGDYEVLIEEERLDGRGFLAYRKTATYVFVAGKGRNAGKMEKLEFSGIDLETMLGQNRETPENTPTGDAALSPQEDLK' A
#
# COMPACT_ATOMS: atom_id res chain seq x y z
N MET A 1 -3.28 -5.62 -1.40
CA MET A 1 -2.22 -5.50 -0.37
C MET A 1 -2.90 -5.30 0.97
N PRO A 2 -2.23 -5.50 2.12
CA PRO A 2 -2.80 -5.03 3.37
C PRO A 2 -3.10 -3.50 3.27
N PRO A 3 -3.89 -2.94 4.17
CA PRO A 3 -3.90 -1.50 4.39
C PRO A 3 -2.65 -1.12 5.22
N GLY A 4 -1.92 -0.11 4.74
CA GLY A 4 -0.71 0.40 5.37
C GLY A 4 0.09 1.34 4.47
N ASP A 5 1.14 1.93 5.03
CA ASP A 5 2.13 2.67 4.27
C ASP A 5 3.10 1.70 3.59
N TYR A 6 3.37 1.96 2.32
CA TYR A 6 4.21 1.13 1.48
C TYR A 6 5.28 1.96 0.80
N GLU A 7 6.49 1.42 0.77
CA GLU A 7 7.56 1.97 -0.04
C GLU A 7 7.65 1.17 -1.33
N VAL A 8 7.61 1.87 -2.47
CA VAL A 8 7.71 1.27 -3.79
C VAL A 8 9.08 1.60 -4.38
N LEU A 9 9.81 0.57 -4.79
CA LEU A 9 11.09 0.69 -5.49
C LEU A 9 10.93 0.15 -6.92
N ILE A 10 11.28 0.97 -7.90
CA ILE A 10 11.31 0.58 -9.32
C ILE A 10 12.77 0.45 -9.72
N GLU A 11 13.15 -0.72 -10.23
CA GLU A 11 14.45 -0.89 -10.86
C GLU A 11 14.34 -0.62 -12.35
N GLU A 12 15.25 0.21 -12.85
CA GLU A 12 15.32 0.61 -14.24
C GLU A 12 16.71 0.32 -14.79
N GLU A 13 16.76 -0.24 -15.98
CA GLU A 13 17.98 -0.45 -16.75
C GLU A 13 18.06 0.59 -17.85
N ARG A 14 19.20 1.29 -17.93
CA ARG A 14 19.50 2.20 -19.03
C ARG A 14 19.74 1.41 -20.32
N LEU A 15 19.09 1.84 -21.40
CA LEU A 15 19.24 1.25 -22.72
C LEU A 15 20.30 2.01 -23.51
N ASP A 16 21.52 1.49 -23.51
CA ASP A 16 22.60 2.03 -24.32
C ASP A 16 22.46 1.65 -25.81
N GLY A 17 23.17 2.37 -26.68
CA GLY A 17 23.10 2.16 -28.15
C GLY A 17 21.84 2.72 -28.80
N ARG A 18 20.99 3.42 -28.04
CA ARG A 18 19.90 4.25 -28.55
C ARG A 18 20.45 5.66 -28.81
N GLY A 19 19.99 6.32 -29.88
CA GLY A 19 20.37 7.72 -30.18
C GLY A 19 19.80 8.76 -29.19
N PHE A 20 19.24 8.31 -28.07
CA PHE A 20 18.61 9.11 -27.04
C PHE A 20 18.69 8.36 -25.70
N LEU A 21 18.53 9.10 -24.60
CA LEU A 21 18.49 8.52 -23.26
C LEU A 21 17.18 7.73 -23.08
N ALA A 22 17.30 6.42 -22.86
CA ALA A 22 16.16 5.53 -22.69
C ALA A 22 16.38 4.59 -21.51
N TYR A 23 15.29 4.19 -20.86
CA TYR A 23 15.28 3.24 -19.76
C TYR A 23 14.20 2.19 -19.97
N ARG A 24 14.43 0.99 -19.44
CA ARG A 24 13.44 -0.08 -19.33
C ARG A 24 13.31 -0.46 -17.86
N LYS A 25 12.10 -0.42 -17.34
CA LYS A 25 11.75 -1.00 -16.04
C LYS A 25 12.02 -2.52 -16.06
N THR A 26 12.83 -3.00 -15.13
CA THR A 26 13.23 -4.41 -15.01
C THR A 26 12.52 -5.11 -13.86
N ALA A 27 12.25 -4.41 -12.76
CA ALA A 27 11.55 -4.96 -11.62
C ALA A 27 10.76 -3.89 -10.86
N THR A 28 9.84 -4.35 -10.02
CA THR A 28 9.15 -3.49 -9.06
C THR A 28 9.01 -4.23 -7.75
N TYR A 29 9.41 -3.55 -6.69
CA TYR A 29 9.38 -4.08 -5.35
C TYR A 29 8.51 -3.21 -4.47
N VAL A 30 7.76 -3.87 -3.60
CA VAL A 30 6.99 -3.23 -2.55
C VAL A 30 7.55 -3.68 -1.23
N PHE A 31 7.88 -2.72 -0.37
CA PHE A 31 8.25 -2.98 1.01
C PHE A 31 7.04 -2.77 1.89
N VAL A 32 6.70 -3.83 2.62
CA VAL A 32 5.58 -3.85 3.56
C VAL A 32 6.13 -3.92 4.98
N ALA A 33 5.67 -3.02 5.85
CA ALA A 33 5.93 -3.16 7.27
C ALA A 33 5.25 -4.42 7.82
N GLY A 34 6.04 -5.33 8.38
CA GLY A 34 5.54 -6.52 9.05
C GLY A 34 4.64 -6.15 10.22
N LYS A 35 3.58 -6.94 10.45
CA LYS A 35 2.66 -6.78 11.58
C LYS A 35 2.83 -7.92 12.59
N GLY A 36 2.38 -7.70 13.83
CA GLY A 36 2.39 -8.71 14.90
C GLY A 36 3.79 -9.22 15.22
N ARG A 37 4.05 -10.53 15.06
CA ARG A 37 5.35 -11.16 15.35
C ARG A 37 6.50 -10.65 14.46
N ASN A 38 6.17 -10.05 13.32
CA ASN A 38 7.13 -9.43 12.40
C ASN A 38 7.15 -7.90 12.49
N ALA A 39 6.53 -7.31 13.52
CA ALA A 39 6.60 -5.87 13.76
C ALA A 39 8.06 -5.39 13.82
N GLY A 40 8.37 -4.33 13.07
CA GLY A 40 9.72 -3.79 12.93
C GLY A 40 10.58 -4.42 11.83
N LYS A 41 10.06 -5.41 11.09
CA LYS A 41 10.70 -5.94 9.88
C LYS A 41 10.03 -5.37 8.64
N MET A 42 10.80 -5.07 7.60
CA MET A 42 10.28 -4.83 6.26
C MET A 42 10.37 -6.12 5.44
N GLU A 43 9.28 -6.49 4.79
CA GLU A 43 9.24 -7.60 3.85
C GLU A 43 9.28 -7.04 2.42
N LYS A 44 10.18 -7.55 1.58
CA LYS A 44 10.32 -7.19 0.16
C LYS A 44 9.48 -8.15 -0.67
N LEU A 45 8.48 -7.62 -1.37
CA LEU A 45 7.63 -8.36 -2.30
C LEU A 45 7.93 -7.90 -3.73
N GLU A 46 8.14 -8.85 -4.63
CA GLU A 46 8.26 -8.57 -6.06
C GLU A 46 6.87 -8.54 -6.70
N PHE A 47 6.61 -7.49 -7.48
CA PHE A 47 5.36 -7.30 -8.20
C PHE A 47 5.60 -7.09 -9.68
N SER A 48 4.75 -7.70 -10.52
CA SER A 48 4.68 -7.31 -11.92
C SER A 48 4.13 -5.88 -12.00
N GLY A 49 4.61 -5.10 -12.99
CA GLY A 49 4.22 -3.68 -13.09
C GLY A 49 2.72 -3.46 -13.26
N ILE A 50 2.01 -4.40 -13.89
CA ILE A 50 0.56 -4.33 -14.10
C ILE A 50 -0.20 -4.63 -12.80
N ASP A 51 0.30 -5.58 -12.00
CA ASP A 51 -0.34 -5.95 -10.74
C ASP A 51 -0.24 -4.84 -9.70
N LEU A 52 0.89 -4.11 -9.65
CA LEU A 52 1.04 -3.00 -8.70
C LEU A 52 0.04 -1.87 -8.97
N GLU A 53 -0.05 -1.38 -10.21
CA GLU A 53 -0.96 -0.30 -10.59
C GLU A 53 -2.42 -0.69 -10.33
N THR A 54 -2.78 -1.93 -10.68
CA THR A 54 -4.12 -2.47 -10.45
C THR A 54 -4.45 -2.52 -8.95
N MET A 55 -3.50 -2.95 -8.12
CA MET A 55 -3.69 -3.07 -6.67
C MET A 55 -3.69 -1.72 -5.94
N LEU A 56 -2.88 -0.75 -6.40
CA LEU A 56 -2.89 0.63 -5.86
C LEU A 56 -4.19 1.35 -6.24
N GLY A 57 -4.69 1.14 -7.46
CA GLY A 57 -5.98 1.67 -7.91
C GLY A 57 -7.13 1.20 -7.01
N GLN A 58 -7.20 -0.10 -6.71
CA GLN A 58 -8.23 -0.67 -5.84
C GLN A 58 -8.21 -0.11 -4.41
N ASN A 59 -7.03 0.16 -3.84
CA ASN A 59 -6.90 0.68 -2.48
C ASN A 59 -7.26 2.17 -2.38
N ARG A 60 -7.20 2.90 -3.50
CA ARG A 60 -7.59 4.31 -3.60
C ARG A 60 -9.11 4.50 -3.70
N GLU A 61 -9.83 3.47 -4.15
CA GLU A 61 -11.29 3.50 -4.32
C GLU A 61 -12.09 2.98 -3.10
N THR A 62 -11.43 2.46 -2.07
CA THR A 62 -12.08 2.12 -0.79
C THR A 62 -12.03 3.32 0.16
N PRO A 63 -13.13 4.07 0.38
CA PRO A 63 -13.20 4.99 1.50
C PRO A 63 -13.08 4.19 2.80
N GLU A 64 -12.16 4.64 3.65
CA GLU A 64 -12.08 4.29 5.07
C GLU A 64 -13.49 4.34 5.70
N ASN A 65 -14.09 3.17 5.89
CA ASN A 65 -15.25 3.01 6.77
C ASN A 65 -14.72 2.50 8.09
N THR A 66 -14.19 3.42 8.92
CA THR A 66 -13.90 3.16 10.33
C THR A 66 -15.18 2.81 11.08
N PRO A 67 -15.32 1.63 11.69
CA PRO A 67 -16.33 1.42 12.72
C PRO A 67 -15.69 1.78 14.07
N THR A 68 -15.78 3.06 14.47
CA THR A 68 -15.48 3.45 15.86
C THR A 68 -16.70 3.12 16.71
N GLY A 69 -16.83 1.85 17.06
CA GLY A 69 -17.58 1.43 18.23
C GLY A 69 -16.64 1.54 19.43
N ASP A 70 -16.81 2.58 20.23
CA ASP A 70 -16.34 2.58 21.62
C ASP A 70 -17.58 2.63 22.53
N ALA A 71 -17.60 1.70 23.47
CA ALA A 71 -18.72 1.50 24.37
C ALA A 71 -18.65 2.53 25.49
N ALA A 72 -19.66 3.39 25.59
CA ALA A 72 -19.99 4.07 26.85
C ALA A 72 -21.51 4.21 26.97
N LEU A 73 -22.03 3.39 27.89
CA LEU A 73 -23.28 3.47 28.64
C LEU A 73 -24.11 4.77 28.49
N SER A 74 -25.42 4.60 28.27
CA SER A 74 -26.46 5.64 28.27
C SER A 74 -26.39 6.63 29.45
N PRO A 75 -27.06 7.78 29.32
CA PRO A 75 -28.17 8.04 30.23
C PRO A 75 -29.49 8.19 29.48
N GLN A 76 -30.51 7.54 30.03
CA GLN A 76 -31.90 7.85 29.77
C GLN A 76 -32.22 9.20 30.41
N GLU A 77 -32.70 10.17 29.64
CA GLU A 77 -33.46 11.29 30.17
C GLU A 77 -34.63 11.55 29.22
N ASP A 78 -35.72 10.83 29.49
CA ASP A 78 -37.07 11.34 29.28
C ASP A 78 -37.22 12.61 30.13
N LEU A 79 -37.39 13.78 29.50
CA LEU A 79 -38.12 14.87 30.12
C LEU A 79 -38.62 15.92 29.10
N LYS A 80 -39.90 15.78 28.78
CA LYS A 80 -40.91 16.81 28.50
C LYS A 80 -40.99 17.52 27.14
#